data_AF-A0A293LI96-F1
#
_entry.id   AF-A0A293LI96-F1
#
_cell.length_a   1.000
_cell.length_b   1.000
_cell.length_c   1.000
_cell.angle_alpha   90.00
_cell.angle_beta   90.00
_cell.angle_gamma   90.00
#
_symmetry.space_group_name_H-M   'P 1'
#
loop_
_entity.id
_entity.type
_entity.pdbx_description
1 polymer ?
#
loop_
_entity_poly.entity_id
_entity_poly.type
_entity_poly.pdbx_seq_one_letter_code
_entity_poly.pdbx_strand_id
1 'polypeptide(L)'
;MDKAMKDVTCWNVQDGCPYVAPTTEDAVEHYLNCEYGAIRCVKCNNQALRRSFPTHLREACRAKTTGTSMHSFDIKLEFQSVLREQRFLQLCVQEATVGVEKVSVTVEEFKQVVRKELRERDATVKFLFAKQEELVKKAEARSSDTERAMLEMKDTLNALLGEIKCQGSKHNPIQGDIKTLSSDVTETRAKQEELTQSVKDITKGIFDTNENLRAVCEQSQSLDRKLTAIDLRAVCEQSQSLDRKLTAIADEMLVLKEKQAACYNYLLKWNEEVEVRCADVIKNGPKSQKQYP
;
A
#
# COMPACT_ATOMS: atom_id res chain seq x y z
N MET A 1 -59.66 -2.92 -3.30
CA MET A 1 -60.40 -3.53 -2.16
C MET A 1 -61.82 -3.70 -2.62
N ASP A 2 -62.09 -4.84 -3.24
CA ASP A 2 -63.44 -5.19 -3.70
C ASP A 2 -64.31 -5.45 -2.48
N LYS A 3 -65.25 -4.53 -2.25
CA LYS A 3 -66.25 -4.65 -1.19
C LYS A 3 -67.17 -5.79 -1.62
N ALA A 4 -67.08 -6.94 -0.96
CA ALA A 4 -67.99 -8.06 -1.17
C ALA A 4 -69.44 -7.54 -1.04
N MET A 5 -70.12 -7.37 -2.17
CA MET A 5 -71.55 -7.04 -2.21
C MET A 5 -72.27 -8.26 -1.65
N LYS A 6 -72.94 -8.09 -0.51
CA LYS A 6 -73.75 -9.13 0.10
C LYS A 6 -75.08 -9.14 -0.63
N ASP A 7 -75.30 -10.19 -1.40
CA ASP A 7 -76.60 -10.52 -1.99
C ASP A 7 -77.71 -10.52 -0.92
N VAL A 8 -78.78 -9.76 -1.17
CA VAL A 8 -79.92 -9.61 -0.26
C VAL A 8 -81.08 -10.48 -0.77
N THR A 9 -81.45 -11.51 -0.01
CA THR A 9 -82.59 -12.37 -0.36
C THR A 9 -83.92 -11.65 -0.14
N CYS A 10 -84.94 -11.95 -0.95
CA CYS A 10 -86.28 -11.42 -0.76
C CYS A 10 -86.86 -11.80 0.61
N TRP A 11 -87.56 -10.87 1.28
CA TRP A 11 -88.21 -11.10 2.58
C TRP A 11 -89.18 -12.30 2.53
N ASN A 12 -89.84 -12.52 1.38
CA ASN A 12 -90.80 -13.61 1.17
C ASN A 12 -90.13 -14.91 0.67
N VAL A 13 -88.83 -15.10 0.91
CA VAL A 13 -88.11 -16.35 0.56
C VAL A 13 -88.74 -17.58 1.22
N GLN A 14 -89.29 -17.42 2.43
CA GLN A 14 -90.00 -18.49 3.15
C GLN A 14 -91.32 -18.89 2.47
N ASP A 15 -91.94 -17.97 1.73
CA ASP A 15 -93.15 -18.22 0.93
C ASP A 15 -92.82 -18.76 -0.47
N GLY A 16 -91.53 -18.91 -0.79
CA GLY A 16 -91.02 -19.50 -2.02
C GLY A 16 -90.53 -18.50 -3.07
N CYS A 17 -90.30 -17.24 -2.72
CA CYS A 17 -89.72 -16.27 -3.65
C CYS A 17 -88.23 -16.54 -3.87
N PRO A 18 -87.77 -16.88 -5.10
CA PRO A 18 -86.36 -17.20 -5.35
C PRO A 18 -85.49 -15.96 -5.63
N TYR A 19 -86.05 -14.74 -5.50
CA TYR A 19 -85.35 -13.52 -5.91
C TYR A 19 -84.26 -13.11 -4.90
N VAL A 20 -83.10 -12.75 -5.45
CA VAL A 20 -81.93 -12.27 -4.72
C VAL A 20 -81.46 -10.98 -5.39
N ALA A 21 -81.40 -9.90 -4.61
CA ALA A 21 -81.08 -8.57 -5.09
C ALA A 21 -79.59 -8.24 -4.88
N PRO A 22 -78.90 -7.65 -5.87
CA PRO A 22 -77.50 -7.23 -5.73
C PRO A 22 -77.35 -5.94 -4.90
N THR A 23 -78.42 -5.14 -4.78
CA THR A 23 -78.46 -3.91 -3.97
C THR A 23 -79.74 -3.82 -3.13
N THR A 24 -79.73 -2.96 -2.11
CA THR A 24 -80.92 -2.66 -1.30
C THR A 24 -82.01 -1.94 -2.07
N GLU A 25 -81.65 -1.15 -3.08
CA GLU A 25 -82.63 -0.42 -3.92
C GLU A 25 -83.40 -1.40 -4.82
N ASP A 26 -82.71 -2.35 -5.46
CA ASP A 26 -83.34 -3.41 -6.26
C ASP A 26 -84.24 -4.32 -5.40
N ALA A 27 -83.85 -4.58 -4.15
CA ALA A 27 -84.65 -5.34 -3.20
C ALA A 27 -85.99 -4.65 -2.86
N VAL A 28 -85.98 -3.32 -2.69
CA VAL A 28 -87.18 -2.52 -2.39
C VAL A 28 -88.12 -2.48 -3.59
N GLU A 29 -87.59 -2.31 -4.80
CA GLU A 29 -88.40 -2.33 -6.02
C GLU A 29 -89.10 -3.69 -6.21
N HIS A 30 -88.36 -4.79 -6.01
CA HIS A 30 -88.93 -6.12 -6.04
C HIS A 30 -90.01 -6.32 -4.97
N TYR A 31 -89.78 -5.85 -3.74
CA TYR A 31 -90.72 -6.05 -2.62
C TYR A 31 -92.11 -5.49 -2.90
N LEU A 32 -92.21 -4.30 -3.50
CA LEU A 32 -93.48 -3.67 -3.85
C LEU A 32 -94.30 -4.51 -4.85
N ASN A 33 -93.62 -5.33 -5.65
CA ASN A 33 -94.19 -6.12 -6.72
C ASN A 33 -94.11 -7.64 -6.55
N CYS A 34 -93.62 -8.10 -5.40
CA CYS A 34 -93.38 -9.51 -5.15
C CYS A 34 -94.68 -10.31 -5.26
N GLU A 35 -94.70 -11.30 -6.15
CA GLU A 35 -95.86 -12.20 -6.36
C GLU A 35 -96.19 -13.03 -5.13
N TYR A 36 -95.20 -13.23 -4.26
CA TYR A 36 -95.29 -13.93 -2.98
C TYR A 36 -95.64 -12.99 -1.83
N GLY A 37 -95.80 -11.69 -2.10
CA GLY A 37 -96.27 -10.74 -1.09
C GLY A 37 -97.72 -10.98 -0.71
N ALA A 38 -98.01 -11.00 0.59
CA ALA A 38 -99.37 -11.03 1.10
C ALA A 38 -100.04 -9.68 0.87
N ILE A 39 -101.20 -9.68 0.20
CA ILE A 39 -102.06 -8.52 0.04
C ILE A 39 -103.42 -8.77 0.70
N ARG A 40 -104.02 -7.70 1.20
CA ARG A 40 -105.33 -7.77 1.88
C ARG A 40 -106.44 -7.56 0.85
N CYS A 41 -107.35 -8.52 0.74
CA CYS A 41 -108.51 -8.41 -0.14
C CYS A 41 -109.49 -7.36 0.40
N VAL A 42 -109.75 -6.30 -0.36
CA VAL A 42 -110.69 -5.23 0.07
C VAL A 42 -112.13 -5.76 0.24
N LYS A 43 -112.51 -6.82 -0.48
CA LYS A 43 -113.88 -7.38 -0.44
C LYS A 43 -114.17 -8.23 0.79
N CYS A 44 -113.22 -9.04 1.27
CA CYS A 44 -113.44 -9.95 2.39
C CYS A 44 -112.48 -9.74 3.58
N ASN A 45 -111.56 -8.78 3.47
CA ASN A 45 -110.52 -8.45 4.44
C ASN A 45 -109.52 -9.58 4.76
N ASN A 46 -109.57 -10.72 4.05
CA ASN A 46 -108.62 -11.81 4.21
C ASN A 46 -107.29 -11.50 3.49
N GLN A 47 -106.19 -12.01 4.05
CA GLN A 47 -104.89 -11.98 3.38
C GLN A 47 -104.82 -13.08 2.31
N ALA A 48 -104.32 -12.72 1.13
CA ALA A 48 -104.04 -13.65 0.04
C ALA A 48 -102.70 -13.29 -0.59
N LEU A 49 -101.93 -14.30 -1.03
CA LEU A 49 -100.71 -14.04 -1.80
C LEU A 49 -101.08 -13.37 -3.12
N ARG A 50 -100.30 -12.37 -3.55
CA ARG A 50 -100.57 -11.60 -4.77
C ARG A 50 -100.75 -12.50 -6.01
N ARG A 51 -99.94 -13.55 -6.16
CA ARG A 51 -100.08 -14.57 -7.23
C ARG A 51 -101.42 -15.30 -7.22
N SER A 52 -101.97 -15.54 -6.03
CA SER A 52 -103.22 -16.28 -5.83
C SER A 52 -104.43 -15.35 -5.76
N PHE A 53 -104.22 -14.02 -5.81
CA PHE A 53 -105.28 -13.03 -5.67
C PHE A 53 -106.36 -13.11 -6.78
N PRO A 54 -106.02 -13.32 -8.07
CA PRO A 54 -107.04 -13.52 -9.10
C PRO A 54 -107.90 -14.77 -8.85
N THR A 55 -107.30 -15.84 -8.33
CA THR A 55 -108.02 -17.08 -7.96
C THR A 55 -108.87 -16.87 -6.71
N HIS A 56 -108.34 -16.15 -5.71
CA HIS A 56 -109.08 -15.74 -4.53
C HIS A 56 -110.35 -14.96 -4.91
N LEU A 57 -110.25 -14.01 -5.85
CA LEU A 57 -111.39 -13.25 -6.35
C LEU A 57 -112.42 -14.10 -7.09
N ARG A 58 -111.99 -15.16 -7.79
CA ARG A 58 -112.88 -16.06 -8.56
C ARG A 58 -113.56 -17.13 -7.71
N GLU A 59 -112.87 -17.70 -6.72
CA GLU A 59 -113.29 -18.97 -6.11
C GLU A 59 -113.50 -18.91 -4.59
N ALA A 60 -112.79 -18.00 -3.89
CA ALA A 60 -112.68 -18.05 -2.42
C ALA A 60 -113.07 -16.76 -1.70
N CYS A 61 -113.36 -15.67 -2.43
CA CYS A 61 -113.83 -14.41 -1.86
C CYS A 61 -115.32 -14.51 -1.50
N ARG A 62 -115.66 -15.39 -0.55
CA ARG A 62 -116.97 -15.38 0.11
C ARG A 62 -117.04 -14.12 0.95
N ALA A 63 -117.56 -13.05 0.36
CA ALA A 63 -117.97 -11.89 1.11
C ALA A 63 -119.00 -12.36 2.14
N LYS A 64 -118.59 -12.45 3.42
CA LYS A 64 -119.55 -12.28 4.51
C LYS A 64 -119.99 -10.83 4.41
N THR A 65 -120.99 -10.56 3.57
CA THR A 65 -121.84 -9.38 3.67
C THR A 65 -122.66 -9.53 4.96
N THR A 66 -121.98 -9.44 6.10
CA THR A 66 -122.62 -9.08 7.36
C THR A 66 -123.18 -7.69 7.14
N GLY A 67 -124.50 -7.65 7.01
CA GLY A 67 -125.27 -6.48 6.68
C GLY A 67 -124.84 -5.28 7.49
N THR A 68 -124.75 -4.17 6.77
CA THR A 68 -124.73 -2.81 7.27
C THR A 68 -125.95 -2.63 8.18
N SER A 69 -125.81 -3.02 9.45
CA SER A 69 -126.63 -2.50 10.52
C SER A 69 -126.26 -1.02 10.59
N MET A 70 -127.19 -0.17 10.13
CA MET A 70 -127.20 1.24 10.47
C MET A 70 -127.23 1.33 12.00
N HIS A 71 -126.05 1.30 12.63
CA HIS A 71 -125.88 1.95 13.90
C HIS A 71 -126.30 3.40 13.67
N SER A 72 -127.32 3.85 14.39
CA SER A 72 -127.70 5.25 14.44
C SER A 72 -126.44 6.08 14.64
N PHE A 73 -126.21 7.07 13.78
CA PHE A 73 -125.11 8.02 13.90
C PHE A 73 -125.27 8.77 15.23
N ASP A 74 -124.66 8.22 16.29
CA ASP A 74 -124.70 8.81 17.61
C ASP A 74 -123.62 9.90 17.65
N ILE A 75 -124.05 11.13 17.33
CA ILE A 75 -123.22 12.33 17.28
C ILE A 75 -122.37 12.48 18.55
N LYS A 76 -122.86 11.97 19.70
CA LYS A 76 -122.14 12.00 20.97
C LYS A 76 -120.93 11.07 20.98
N LEU A 77 -121.04 9.89 20.39
CA LEU A 77 -119.93 8.93 20.24
C LEU A 77 -118.86 9.45 19.28
N GLU A 78 -119.27 10.06 18.16
CA GLU A 78 -118.35 10.66 17.19
C GLU A 78 -117.61 11.87 17.77
N PHE A 79 -118.29 12.76 18.50
CA PHE A 79 -117.65 13.90 19.16
C PHE A 79 -116.66 13.46 20.25
N GLN A 80 -116.99 12.39 20.99
CA GLN A 80 -116.06 11.77 21.94
C GLN A 80 -114.87 11.07 21.28
N SER A 81 -115.03 10.59 20.04
CA SER A 81 -113.94 10.04 19.23
C SER A 81 -112.97 11.16 18.82
N VAL A 82 -113.49 12.26 18.27
CA VAL A 82 -112.69 13.44 17.89
C VAL A 82 -111.93 14.02 19.07
N LEU A 83 -112.56 14.14 20.24
CA LEU A 83 -111.88 14.63 21.45
C LEU A 83 -110.77 13.67 21.93
N ARG A 84 -110.92 12.35 21.72
CA ARG A 84 -109.88 11.37 22.03
C ARG A 84 -108.71 11.48 21.05
N GLU A 85 -108.99 11.58 19.76
CA GLU A 85 -107.97 11.78 18.72
C GLU A 85 -107.22 13.10 18.90
N GLN A 86 -107.92 14.19 19.24
CA GLN A 86 -107.29 15.47 19.55
C GLN A 86 -106.31 15.36 20.73
N ARG A 87 -106.69 14.67 21.82
CA ARG A 87 -105.80 14.43 22.96
C ARG A 87 -104.61 13.55 22.58
N PHE A 88 -104.84 12.52 21.77
CA PHE A 88 -103.76 11.67 21.26
C PHE A 88 -102.76 12.47 20.42
N LEU A 89 -103.23 13.27 19.48
CA LEU A 89 -102.39 14.15 18.67
C LEU A 89 -101.61 15.15 19.53
N GLN A 90 -102.24 15.72 20.56
CA GLN A 90 -101.57 16.62 21.49
C GLN A 90 -100.44 15.92 22.26
N LEU A 91 -100.65 14.67 22.69
CA LEU A 91 -99.61 13.84 23.31
C LEU A 91 -98.48 13.53 22.32
N CYS A 92 -98.79 13.15 21.08
CA CYS A 92 -97.78 12.90 20.04
C CYS A 92 -96.94 14.15 19.74
N VAL A 93 -97.58 15.33 19.68
CA VAL A 93 -96.87 16.61 19.49
C VAL A 93 -95.95 16.88 20.67
N GLN A 94 -96.41 16.71 21.92
CA GLN A 94 -95.56 16.91 23.10
C GLN A 94 -94.38 15.93 23.12
N GLU A 95 -94.61 14.66 22.82
CA GLU A 95 -93.56 13.65 22.74
C GLU A 95 -92.54 13.97 21.64
N ALA A 96 -93.01 14.40 20.47
CA ALA A 96 -92.15 14.86 19.38
C ALA A 96 -91.35 16.11 19.78
N THR A 97 -91.96 17.09 20.46
CA THR A 97 -91.26 18.29 20.96
C THR A 97 -90.14 17.91 21.93
N VAL A 98 -90.41 17.06 22.91
CA VAL A 98 -89.38 16.56 23.86
C VAL A 98 -88.30 15.77 23.11
N GLY A 99 -88.67 14.98 22.10
CA GLY A 99 -87.73 14.28 21.23
C GLY A 99 -86.79 15.24 20.49
N VAL A 100 -87.33 16.29 19.88
CA VAL A 100 -86.56 17.33 19.17
C VAL A 100 -85.64 18.09 20.13
N GLU A 101 -86.10 18.44 21.33
CA GLU A 101 -85.27 19.10 22.35
C GLU A 101 -84.09 18.21 22.77
N LYS A 102 -84.33 16.91 23.03
CA LYS A 102 -83.26 15.95 23.36
C LYS A 102 -82.23 15.84 22.23
N VAL A 103 -82.68 15.78 20.97
CA VAL A 103 -81.79 15.76 19.80
C VAL A 103 -81.03 17.08 19.67
N SER A 104 -81.64 18.21 19.96
CA SER A 104 -80.98 19.51 19.91
C SER A 104 -79.82 19.59 20.91
N VAL A 105 -80.03 19.13 22.15
CA VAL A 105 -78.98 19.09 23.18
C VAL A 105 -77.82 18.17 22.75
N THR A 106 -78.11 16.96 22.29
CA THR A 106 -77.05 16.01 21.90
C THR A 106 -76.26 16.50 20.68
N VAL A 107 -76.91 17.20 19.75
CA VAL A 107 -76.23 17.83 18.61
C VAL A 107 -75.30 18.95 19.06
N GLU A 108 -75.68 19.78 20.04
CA GLU A 108 -74.79 20.81 20.56
C GLU A 108 -73.61 20.24 21.35
N GLU A 109 -73.82 19.20 22.15
CA GLU A 109 -72.73 18.46 22.81
C GLU A 109 -71.76 17.88 21.79
N PHE A 110 -72.27 17.22 20.74
CA PHE A 110 -71.44 16.71 19.65
C PHE A 110 -70.64 17.82 18.96
N LYS A 111 -71.26 18.96 18.65
CA LYS A 111 -70.55 20.12 18.08
C LYS A 111 -69.44 20.62 19.00
N GLN A 112 -69.64 20.63 20.31
CA GLN A 112 -68.60 21.03 21.26
C GLN A 112 -67.43 20.05 21.26
N VAL A 113 -67.69 18.75 21.25
CA VAL A 113 -66.66 17.69 21.15
C VAL A 113 -65.86 17.87 19.86
N VAL A 114 -66.52 17.97 18.71
CA VAL A 114 -65.85 18.16 17.40
C VAL A 114 -64.99 19.43 17.39
N ARG A 115 -65.50 20.55 17.91
CA ARG A 115 -64.72 21.80 18.01
C ARG A 115 -63.51 21.65 18.90
N LYS A 116 -63.61 20.91 20.01
CA LYS A 116 -62.50 20.65 20.92
C LYS A 116 -61.43 19.82 20.21
N GLU A 117 -61.81 18.69 19.61
CA GLU A 117 -60.88 17.83 18.87
C GLU A 117 -60.20 18.55 17.71
N LEU A 118 -60.93 19.37 16.95
CA LEU A 118 -60.35 20.16 15.86
C LEU A 118 -59.29 21.15 16.36
N ARG A 119 -59.54 21.82 17.49
CA ARG A 119 -58.54 22.72 18.10
C ARG A 119 -57.31 21.99 18.59
N GLU A 120 -57.48 20.83 19.23
CA GLU A 120 -56.36 20.01 19.69
C GLU A 120 -55.52 19.49 18.51
N ARG A 121 -56.18 19.07 17.42
CA ARG A 121 -55.50 18.66 16.19
C ARG A 121 -54.78 19.82 15.51
N ASP A 122 -55.40 21.00 15.41
CA ASP A 122 -54.77 22.20 14.86
C ASP A 122 -53.52 22.61 15.66
N ALA A 123 -53.60 22.59 16.99
CA ALA A 123 -52.46 22.85 17.86
C ALA A 123 -51.33 21.82 17.67
N THR A 124 -51.69 20.54 17.53
CA THR A 124 -50.73 19.46 17.27
C THR A 124 -50.05 19.64 15.92
N VAL A 125 -50.81 19.95 14.88
CA VAL A 125 -50.28 20.20 13.53
C VAL A 125 -49.31 21.39 13.54
N LYS A 126 -49.68 22.50 14.17
CA LYS A 126 -48.79 23.67 14.31
C LYS A 126 -47.49 23.34 15.04
N PHE A 127 -47.57 22.56 16.12
CA PHE A 127 -46.39 22.09 16.85
C PHE A 127 -45.48 21.22 15.97
N LEU A 128 -46.06 20.29 15.20
CA LEU A 128 -45.30 19.43 14.29
C LEU A 128 -44.62 20.24 13.16
N PHE A 129 -45.29 21.25 12.61
CA PHE A 129 -44.68 22.15 11.62
C PHE A 129 -43.50 22.93 12.20
N ALA A 130 -43.64 23.51 13.39
CA ALA A 130 -42.55 24.22 14.05
C ALA A 130 -41.35 23.30 14.32
N LYS A 131 -41.61 22.08 14.79
CA LYS A 131 -40.57 21.06 15.01
C LYS A 131 -39.89 20.64 13.69
N GLN A 132 -40.66 20.50 12.61
CA GLN A 132 -40.12 20.18 11.30
C GLN A 132 -39.23 21.30 10.77
N GLU A 133 -39.63 22.55 10.91
CA GLU A 133 -38.83 23.72 10.50
C GLU A 133 -37.50 23.78 11.28
N GLU A 134 -37.52 23.52 12.59
CA GLU A 134 -36.32 23.47 13.41
C GLU A 134 -35.36 22.33 12.97
N LEU A 135 -35.90 21.15 12.67
CA LEU A 135 -35.12 20.02 12.19
C LEU A 135 -34.49 20.29 10.82
N VAL A 136 -35.23 20.94 9.92
CA VAL A 136 -34.72 21.36 8.60
C VAL A 136 -33.55 22.34 8.76
N LYS A 137 -33.70 23.39 9.58
CA LYS A 137 -32.62 24.36 9.84
C LYS A 137 -31.37 23.68 10.43
N LYS A 138 -31.54 22.73 11.35
CA LYS A 138 -30.42 21.95 11.90
C LYS A 138 -29.75 21.06 10.86
N ALA A 139 -30.53 20.45 9.96
CA ALA A 139 -29.99 19.62 8.88
C ALA A 139 -29.22 20.46 7.85
N GLU A 140 -29.74 21.63 7.48
CA GLU A 140 -29.09 22.57 6.57
C GLU A 140 -27.78 23.10 7.16
N ALA A 141 -27.77 23.49 8.44
CA ALA A 141 -26.54 23.91 9.12
C ALA A 141 -25.47 22.81 9.11
N ARG A 142 -25.85 21.56 9.47
CA ARG A 142 -24.94 20.42 9.42
C ARG A 142 -24.43 20.11 8.00
N SER A 143 -25.30 20.24 7.00
CA SER A 143 -24.92 20.05 5.60
C SER A 143 -23.89 21.10 5.18
N SER A 144 -24.12 22.37 5.53
CA SER A 144 -23.20 23.47 5.22
C SER A 144 -21.84 23.31 5.91
N ASP A 145 -21.82 22.89 7.18
CA ASP A 145 -20.57 22.61 7.90
C ASP A 145 -19.80 21.43 7.27
N THR A 146 -20.52 20.39 6.83
CA THR A 146 -19.91 19.24 6.15
C THR A 146 -19.33 19.64 4.79
N GLU A 147 -20.02 20.50 4.03
CA GLU A 147 -19.55 21.02 2.76
C GLU A 147 -18.27 21.87 2.93
N ARG A 148 -18.22 22.73 3.96
CA ARG A 148 -17.02 23.49 4.30
C ARG A 148 -15.84 22.58 4.63
N ALA A 149 -16.06 21.57 5.48
CA ALA A 149 -15.01 20.60 5.82
C ALA A 149 -14.50 19.84 4.59
N MET A 150 -15.38 19.49 3.64
CA MET A 150 -14.98 18.86 2.38
C MET A 150 -14.12 19.78 1.50
N LEU A 151 -14.41 21.09 1.46
CA LEU A 151 -13.58 22.06 0.75
C LEU A 151 -12.19 22.20 1.39
N GLU A 152 -12.11 22.28 2.71
CA GLU A 152 -10.82 22.33 3.43
C GLU A 152 -9.98 21.06 3.22
N MET A 153 -10.62 19.89 3.23
CA MET A 153 -9.95 18.63 2.90
C MET A 153 -9.44 18.62 1.46
N LYS A 154 -10.22 19.13 0.50
CA LYS A 154 -9.82 19.24 -0.90
C LYS A 154 -8.58 20.13 -1.05
N ASP A 155 -8.55 21.28 -0.38
CA ASP A 155 -7.41 22.20 -0.44
C ASP A 155 -6.15 21.57 0.17
N THR A 156 -6.31 20.86 1.29
CA THR A 156 -5.22 20.10 1.93
C THR A 156 -4.67 19.01 1.00
N LEU A 157 -5.56 18.26 0.33
CA LEU A 157 -5.16 17.23 -0.64
C LEU A 157 -4.40 17.82 -1.83
N ASN A 158 -4.83 18.98 -2.33
CA ASN A 158 -4.13 19.67 -3.43
C ASN A 158 -2.74 20.14 -3.01
N ALA A 159 -2.58 20.64 -1.78
CA ALA A 159 -1.28 21.03 -1.24
C ALA A 159 -0.32 19.82 -1.15
N LEU A 160 -0.80 18.70 -0.58
CA LEU A 160 -0.02 17.46 -0.48
C LEU A 160 0.36 16.90 -1.86
N LEU A 161 -0.55 16.95 -2.84
CA LEU A 161 -0.25 16.54 -4.22
C LEU A 161 0.88 17.40 -4.83
N GLY A 162 0.86 18.71 -4.56
CA GLY A 162 1.93 19.63 -4.96
C GLY A 162 3.27 19.27 -4.34
N GLU A 163 3.31 18.95 -3.05
CA GLU A 163 4.51 18.51 -2.34
C GLU A 163 5.08 17.20 -2.90
N ILE A 164 4.23 16.19 -3.11
CA ILE A 164 4.63 14.91 -3.71
C ILE A 164 5.24 15.12 -5.10
N LYS A 165 4.64 16.00 -5.92
CA LYS A 165 5.16 16.33 -7.24
C LYS A 165 6.54 17.00 -7.16
N CYS A 166 6.73 17.90 -6.19
CA CYS A 166 8.02 18.54 -5.92
C CYS A 166 9.08 17.54 -5.41
N GLN A 167 8.70 16.57 -4.59
CA GLN A 167 9.61 15.51 -4.16
C GLN A 167 10.01 14.60 -5.32
N GLY A 168 9.05 14.25 -6.19
CA GLY A 168 9.33 13.48 -7.41
C GLY A 168 10.36 14.16 -8.31
N SER A 169 10.28 15.49 -8.49
CA SER A 169 11.27 16.21 -9.29
C SER A 169 12.66 16.26 -8.65
N LYS A 170 12.76 16.21 -7.32
CA LYS A 170 14.04 16.09 -6.58
C LYS A 170 14.66 14.70 -6.66
N HIS A 171 13.87 13.65 -6.87
CA HIS A 171 14.39 12.28 -6.99
C HIS A 171 15.12 12.04 -8.33
N ASN A 172 14.69 12.71 -9.40
CA ASN A 172 15.30 12.59 -10.73
C ASN A 172 16.81 12.94 -10.77
N PRO A 173 17.28 14.09 -10.23
CA PRO A 173 18.71 14.40 -10.21
C PRO A 173 19.49 13.41 -9.35
N ILE A 174 18.95 12.99 -8.20
CA ILE A 174 19.59 11.98 -7.34
C ILE A 174 19.78 10.67 -8.09
N GLN A 175 18.77 10.23 -8.87
CA GLN A 175 18.90 9.05 -9.72
C GLN A 175 19.97 9.22 -10.81
N GLY A 176 20.13 10.43 -11.34
CA GLY A 176 21.23 10.78 -12.25
C GLY A 176 22.59 10.66 -11.58
N ASP A 177 22.75 11.28 -10.41
CA ASP A 177 23.99 11.27 -9.62
C ASP A 177 24.40 9.85 -9.23
N ILE A 178 23.44 9.00 -8.85
CA ILE A 178 23.69 7.59 -8.55
C ILE A 178 24.22 6.84 -9.79
N LYS A 179 23.68 7.11 -10.99
CA LYS A 179 24.17 6.49 -12.22
C LYS A 179 25.60 6.94 -12.55
N THR A 180 25.87 8.24 -12.42
CA THR A 180 27.22 8.80 -12.62
C THR A 180 28.21 8.20 -11.64
N LEU A 181 27.88 8.20 -10.34
CA LEU A 181 28.72 7.60 -9.30
C LEU A 181 28.97 6.11 -9.55
N SER A 182 27.96 5.37 -10.01
CA SER A 182 28.13 3.96 -10.36
C SER A 182 29.13 3.79 -11.52
N SER A 183 29.10 4.68 -12.52
CA SER A 183 30.09 4.69 -13.61
C SER A 183 31.49 4.98 -13.08
N ASP A 184 31.65 6.00 -12.24
CA ASP A 184 32.94 6.38 -11.65
C ASP A 184 33.53 5.25 -10.79
N VAL A 185 32.70 4.56 -10.01
CA VAL A 185 33.12 3.40 -9.22
C VAL A 185 33.60 2.26 -10.12
N THR A 186 32.94 2.02 -11.26
CA THR A 186 33.43 1.00 -12.21
C THR A 186 34.75 1.38 -12.86
N GLU A 187 34.94 2.65 -13.24
CA GLU A 187 36.19 3.14 -13.83
C GLU A 187 37.35 3.09 -12.82
N THR A 188 37.11 3.55 -11.59
CA THR A 188 38.13 3.52 -10.53
C THR A 188 38.51 2.09 -10.15
N ARG A 189 37.55 1.15 -10.16
CA ARG A 189 37.84 -0.28 -9.99
C ARG A 189 38.74 -0.82 -11.09
N ALA A 190 38.47 -0.50 -12.36
CA ALA A 190 39.31 -0.94 -13.48
C ALA A 190 40.76 -0.40 -13.34
N LYS A 191 40.91 0.89 -13.01
CA LYS A 191 42.23 1.49 -12.72
C LYS A 191 42.95 0.82 -11.55
N GLN A 192 42.22 0.43 -10.50
CA GLN A 192 42.78 -0.30 -9.37
C GLN A 192 43.30 -1.69 -9.76
N GLU A 193 42.59 -2.40 -10.64
CA GLU A 193 43.01 -3.70 -11.17
C GLU A 193 44.30 -3.58 -12.01
N GLU A 194 44.39 -2.56 -12.86
CA GLU A 194 45.61 -2.26 -13.65
C GLU A 194 46.82 -1.94 -12.75
N LEU A 195 46.63 -1.10 -11.72
CA LEU A 195 47.68 -0.78 -10.78
C LEU A 195 48.13 -2.02 -9.99
N THR A 196 47.18 -2.84 -9.56
CA THR A 196 47.46 -4.10 -8.86
C THR A 196 48.30 -5.03 -9.73
N GLN A 197 48.02 -5.13 -11.02
CA GLN A 197 48.81 -5.92 -11.95
C GLN A 197 50.22 -5.33 -12.13
N SER A 198 50.33 -4.01 -12.30
CA SER A 198 51.62 -3.32 -12.42
C SER A 198 52.53 -3.56 -11.20
N VAL A 199 51.97 -3.53 -9.99
CA VAL A 199 52.70 -3.83 -8.75
C VAL A 199 53.19 -5.27 -8.72
N LYS A 200 52.39 -6.25 -9.19
CA LYS A 200 52.83 -7.65 -9.29
C LYS A 200 54.01 -7.80 -10.24
N ASP A 201 53.96 -7.14 -11.39
CA ASP A 201 55.02 -7.21 -12.40
C ASP A 201 56.33 -6.58 -11.88
N ILE A 202 56.24 -5.41 -11.22
CA ILE A 202 57.39 -4.78 -10.54
C ILE A 202 57.97 -5.71 -9.47
N THR A 203 57.10 -6.31 -8.64
CA THR A 203 57.53 -7.23 -7.57
C THR A 203 58.31 -8.40 -8.16
N LYS A 204 57.81 -9.00 -9.25
CA LYS A 204 58.53 -10.05 -9.99
C LYS A 204 59.89 -9.57 -10.48
N GLY A 205 59.95 -8.39 -11.11
CA GLY A 205 61.21 -7.81 -11.59
C GLY A 205 62.25 -7.55 -10.48
N ILE A 206 61.80 -7.16 -9.28
CA ILE A 206 62.66 -7.03 -8.09
C ILE A 206 63.26 -8.38 -7.68
N PHE A 207 62.45 -9.45 -7.67
CA PHE A 207 62.95 -10.79 -7.37
C PHE A 207 64.02 -11.24 -8.37
N ASP A 208 63.75 -11.09 -9.67
CA ASP A 208 64.70 -11.43 -10.74
C ASP A 208 66.02 -10.64 -10.60
N THR A 209 65.92 -9.34 -10.28
CA THR A 209 67.10 -8.49 -10.06
C THR A 209 67.91 -8.93 -8.84
N ASN A 210 67.25 -9.33 -7.77
CA ASN A 210 67.90 -9.80 -6.55
C ASN A 210 68.62 -11.14 -6.74
N GLU A 211 68.05 -12.04 -7.54
CA GLU A 211 68.70 -13.29 -7.97
C GLU A 211 70.00 -12.98 -8.73
N ASN A 212 69.96 -12.05 -9.69
CA ASN A 212 71.13 -11.62 -10.45
C ASN A 212 72.21 -10.98 -9.55
N LEU A 213 71.80 -10.12 -8.61
CA LEU A 213 72.74 -9.53 -7.64
C LEU A 213 73.42 -10.59 -6.78
N ARG A 214 72.69 -11.64 -6.36
CA ARG A 214 73.28 -12.77 -5.63
C ARG A 214 74.36 -13.47 -6.46
N ALA A 215 74.06 -13.76 -7.73
CA ALA A 215 75.02 -14.38 -8.64
C ALA A 215 76.28 -13.50 -8.82
N VAL A 216 76.12 -12.18 -8.97
CA VAL A 216 77.24 -11.23 -9.03
C VAL A 216 78.05 -11.23 -7.73
N CYS A 217 77.39 -11.23 -6.57
CA CYS A 217 78.05 -11.31 -5.27
C CYS A 217 78.87 -12.60 -5.13
N GLU A 218 78.31 -13.75 -5.53
CA GLU A 218 79.02 -15.04 -5.54
C GLU A 218 80.23 -15.02 -6.49
N GLN A 219 80.08 -14.41 -7.67
CA GLN A 219 81.17 -14.23 -8.62
C GLN A 219 82.27 -13.33 -8.04
N SER A 220 81.90 -12.21 -7.40
CA SER A 220 82.83 -11.29 -6.74
C SER A 220 83.62 -12.01 -5.64
N GLN A 221 82.95 -12.76 -4.77
CA GLN A 221 83.61 -13.54 -3.71
C GLN A 221 84.56 -14.60 -4.29
N SER A 222 84.20 -15.24 -5.41
CA SER A 222 85.06 -16.18 -6.12
C SER A 222 86.32 -15.50 -6.67
N LEU A 223 86.17 -14.32 -7.27
CA LEU A 223 87.30 -13.51 -7.74
C LEU A 223 88.20 -13.05 -6.59
N ASP A 224 87.63 -12.59 -5.48
CA ASP A 224 88.40 -12.18 -4.30
C ASP A 224 89.22 -13.34 -3.73
N ARG A 225 88.64 -14.55 -3.66
CA ARG A 225 89.39 -15.77 -3.27
C ARG A 225 90.52 -16.08 -4.25
N LYS A 226 90.28 -15.96 -5.57
CA LYS A 226 91.32 -16.16 -6.59
C LYS A 226 92.43 -15.12 -6.47
N LEU A 227 92.11 -13.84 -6.28
CA LEU A 227 93.09 -12.77 -6.07
C LEU A 227 93.91 -13.00 -4.81
N THR A 228 93.26 -13.39 -3.70
CA THR A 228 93.95 -13.75 -2.45
C THR A 228 94.87 -14.97 -2.63
N ALA A 229 94.48 -15.92 -3.49
CA ALA A 229 95.28 -17.11 -3.81
C ALA A 229 96.40 -16.85 -4.82
N ILE A 230 96.35 -15.77 -5.61
CA ILE A 230 97.49 -15.29 -6.40
C ILE A 230 98.50 -14.76 -5.40
N ASP A 231 99.34 -15.70 -4.99
CA ASP A 231 100.13 -15.62 -3.79
C ASP A 231 101.23 -14.56 -3.96
N LEU A 232 100.96 -13.36 -3.44
CA LEU A 232 102.00 -12.37 -3.16
C LEU A 232 103.17 -13.02 -2.41
N ARG A 233 102.91 -14.07 -1.61
CA ARG A 233 103.96 -14.86 -0.97
C ARG A 233 104.81 -15.63 -1.97
N ALA A 234 104.25 -16.32 -2.97
CA ALA A 234 105.04 -17.04 -3.97
C ALA A 234 105.92 -16.10 -4.79
N VAL A 235 105.40 -14.93 -5.19
CA VAL A 235 106.19 -13.89 -5.86
C VAL A 235 107.26 -13.32 -4.92
N CYS A 236 106.91 -13.03 -3.66
CA CYS A 236 107.88 -12.58 -2.66
C CYS A 236 108.97 -13.62 -2.37
N GLU A 237 108.62 -14.90 -2.25
CA GLU A 237 109.55 -16.00 -2.02
C GLU A 237 110.49 -16.19 -3.21
N GLN A 238 109.97 -16.11 -4.43
CA GLN A 238 110.78 -16.15 -5.64
C GLN A 238 111.72 -14.93 -5.71
N SER A 239 111.23 -13.73 -5.41
CA SER A 239 112.03 -12.50 -5.35
C SER A 239 113.14 -12.61 -4.30
N GLN A 240 112.83 -13.06 -3.09
CA GLN A 240 113.83 -13.26 -2.02
C GLN A 240 114.86 -14.32 -2.38
N SER A 241 114.46 -15.39 -3.06
CA SER A 241 115.38 -16.41 -3.58
C SER A 241 116.33 -15.83 -4.63
N LEU A 242 115.80 -14.98 -5.53
CA LEU A 242 116.60 -14.29 -6.53
C LEU A 242 117.62 -13.33 -5.88
N ASP A 243 117.20 -12.54 -4.90
CA ASP A 243 118.07 -11.63 -4.15
C ASP A 243 119.22 -12.38 -3.46
N ARG A 244 118.94 -13.55 -2.85
CA ARG A 244 119.98 -14.40 -2.26
C ARG A 244 121.00 -14.86 -3.30
N LYS A 245 120.54 -15.26 -4.51
CA LYS A 245 121.43 -15.68 -5.60
C LYS A 245 122.27 -14.52 -6.12
N LEU A 246 121.69 -13.35 -6.31
CA LEU A 246 122.40 -12.15 -6.73
C LEU A 246 123.48 -11.75 -5.72
N THR A 247 123.16 -11.83 -4.42
CA THR A 247 124.13 -11.58 -3.34
C THR A 247 125.30 -12.57 -3.40
N ALA A 248 125.03 -13.87 -3.56
CA ALA A 248 126.08 -14.88 -3.66
C ALA A 248 126.99 -14.65 -4.88
N ILE A 249 126.43 -14.29 -6.04
CA ILE A 249 127.21 -13.94 -7.23
C ILE A 249 128.07 -12.70 -6.97
N ALA A 250 127.54 -11.68 -6.30
CA ALA A 250 128.29 -10.48 -5.96
C ALA A 250 129.49 -10.80 -5.04
N ASP A 251 129.31 -11.70 -4.05
CA ASP A 251 130.38 -12.17 -3.18
C ASP A 251 131.44 -12.98 -3.95
N GLU A 252 131.04 -13.87 -4.85
CA GLU A 252 131.96 -14.61 -5.72
C GLU A 252 132.77 -13.67 -6.63
N MET A 253 132.10 -12.67 -7.23
CA MET A 253 132.76 -11.64 -8.02
C MET A 253 133.76 -10.83 -7.19
N LEU A 254 133.45 -10.52 -5.93
CA LEU A 254 134.36 -9.83 -5.02
C LEU A 254 135.62 -10.67 -4.77
N VAL A 255 135.46 -11.96 -4.44
CA VAL A 255 136.58 -12.89 -4.23
C VAL A 255 137.42 -13.05 -5.50
N LEU A 256 136.78 -13.18 -6.66
CA LEU A 256 137.50 -13.26 -7.94
C LEU A 256 138.28 -11.97 -8.23
N LYS A 257 137.70 -10.80 -7.93
CA LYS A 257 138.37 -9.51 -8.07
C LYS A 257 139.57 -9.39 -7.12
N GLU A 258 139.44 -9.86 -5.88
CA GLU A 258 140.55 -9.91 -4.91
C GLU A 258 141.65 -10.88 -5.35
N LYS A 259 141.29 -12.08 -5.82
CA LYS A 259 142.25 -13.06 -6.38
C LYS A 259 142.94 -12.52 -7.63
N GLN A 260 142.19 -11.86 -8.51
CA GLN A 260 142.75 -11.21 -9.70
C GLN A 260 143.74 -10.13 -9.30
N ALA A 261 143.39 -9.26 -8.34
CA ALA A 261 144.29 -8.25 -7.80
C ALA A 261 145.55 -8.88 -7.16
N ALA A 262 145.40 -9.98 -6.43
CA ALA A 262 146.51 -10.71 -5.83
C ALA A 262 147.45 -11.33 -6.89
N CYS A 263 146.91 -11.99 -7.93
CA CYS A 263 147.70 -12.49 -9.06
C CYS A 263 148.42 -11.36 -9.80
N TYR A 264 147.74 -10.23 -10.00
CA TYR A 264 148.33 -9.07 -10.66
C TYR A 264 149.49 -8.49 -9.83
N ASN A 265 149.31 -8.35 -8.50
CA ASN A 265 150.36 -7.95 -7.58
C ASN A 265 151.53 -8.95 -7.55
N TYR A 266 151.25 -10.25 -7.59
CA TYR A 266 152.28 -11.29 -7.66
C TYR A 266 153.10 -11.21 -8.94
N LEU A 267 152.45 -11.06 -10.09
CA LEU A 267 153.13 -10.89 -11.39
C LEU A 267 153.96 -9.61 -11.43
N LEU A 268 153.43 -8.51 -10.87
CA LEU A 268 154.16 -7.24 -10.76
C LEU A 268 155.44 -7.44 -9.93
N LYS A 269 155.33 -8.08 -8.76
CA LYS A 269 156.48 -8.38 -7.88
C LYS A 269 157.47 -9.34 -8.53
N TRP A 270 157.00 -10.36 -9.25
CA TRP A 270 157.89 -11.28 -9.98
C TRP A 270 158.63 -10.55 -11.10
N ASN A 271 157.96 -9.64 -11.82
CA ASN A 271 158.61 -8.78 -12.80
C ASN A 271 159.67 -7.88 -12.16
N GLU A 272 159.38 -7.26 -11.01
CA GLU A 272 160.36 -6.49 -10.24
C GLU A 272 161.57 -7.36 -9.83
N GLU A 273 161.35 -8.60 -9.37
CA GLU A 273 162.43 -9.55 -9.04
C GLU A 273 163.25 -9.99 -10.25
N VAL A 274 162.63 -10.16 -11.42
CA VAL A 274 163.33 -10.44 -12.69
C VAL A 274 164.12 -9.23 -13.15
N GLU A 275 163.59 -8.02 -13.03
CA GLU A 275 164.32 -6.78 -13.30
C GLU A 275 165.55 -6.66 -12.39
N VAL A 276 165.42 -6.97 -11.10
CA VAL A 276 166.55 -7.02 -10.16
C VAL A 276 167.59 -8.08 -10.57
N ARG A 277 167.17 -9.29 -10.94
CA ARG A 277 168.08 -10.35 -11.42
C ARG A 277 168.77 -9.98 -12.74
N CYS A 278 168.07 -9.35 -13.66
CA CYS A 278 168.65 -8.83 -14.90
C CYS A 278 169.68 -7.72 -14.61
N ALA A 279 169.40 -6.84 -13.64
CA ALA A 279 170.36 -5.84 -13.19
C ALA A 279 171.62 -6.48 -12.54
N ASP A 280 171.47 -7.63 -11.88
CA ASP A 280 172.57 -8.37 -11.24
C ASP A 280 173.45 -9.13 -12.25
N VAL A 281 172.84 -9.72 -13.30
CA VAL A 281 173.55 -10.36 -14.42
C VAL A 281 174.34 -9.34 -15.25
N ILE A 282 173.87 -8.08 -15.31
CA ILE A 282 174.62 -6.99 -15.95
C ILE A 282 175.81 -6.53 -15.07
N LYS A 283 175.76 -6.75 -13.75
CA LYS A 283 176.85 -6.35 -12.82
C LYS A 283 177.90 -7.43 -12.57
N ASN A 284 177.61 -8.72 -12.73
CA ASN A 284 178.52 -9.83 -12.36
C ASN A 284 178.62 -10.93 -13.45
N GLY A 285 179.63 -10.90 -14.32
CA GLY A 285 179.94 -11.98 -15.28
C GLY A 285 181.25 -12.75 -14.97
N PRO A 286 181.37 -14.03 -15.37
CA PRO A 286 182.67 -14.53 -15.88
C PRO A 286 182.66 -15.65 -16.97
N LYS A 287 183.58 -15.48 -17.94
CA LYS A 287 184.59 -16.41 -18.54
C LYS A 287 184.31 -17.92 -18.79
N SER A 288 184.25 -18.27 -20.09
CA SER A 288 184.93 -19.32 -20.88
C SER A 288 185.40 -20.69 -20.29
N GLN A 289 184.90 -21.82 -20.85
CA GLN A 289 185.61 -23.02 -21.38
C GLN A 289 184.60 -24.11 -21.87
N LYS A 290 184.55 -24.46 -23.18
CA LYS A 290 185.00 -25.72 -23.89
C LYS A 290 184.40 -27.04 -23.32
N GLN A 291 183.88 -28.03 -24.09
CA GLN A 291 184.30 -28.61 -25.38
C GLN A 291 183.24 -29.62 -25.94
N TYR A 292 182.97 -29.59 -27.27
CA TYR A 292 182.77 -30.65 -28.32
C TYR A 292 182.12 -32.05 -28.06
N PRO A 293 181.68 -32.81 -29.10
CA PRO A 293 181.73 -32.56 -30.57
C PRO A 293 180.45 -32.05 -31.22
#